data_AF-A0A856MJP1-F1
#
_entry.id   AF-A0A856MJP1-F1
#
_cell.length_a   1.000
_cell.length_b   1.000
_cell.length_c   1.000
_cell.angle_alpha   90.00
_cell.angle_beta   90.00
_cell.angle_gamma   90.00
#
_symmetry.space_group_name_H-M   'P 1'
#
loop_
_entity.id
_entity.type
_entity.pdbx_description
1 polymer ?
#
loop_
_entity_poly.entity_id
_entity_poly.type
_entity_poly.pdbx_seq_one_letter_code
_entity_poly.pdbx_strand_id
1 'polypeptide(L)'
;MKKWKNQLLLSLTGACLAVGYSSLLATGNDQQSQLILKKNLLAQSEINPNVNEYLEKNKPESYKTLKKKLDEAIQDAKRPSQDKVVNNLWRLSISNSKIKTRIKNGKTEFLMVSWKYIKNPNEDWKPGLKQIENQTWLTASTQVKDFCHTCKGLGMKISGDIMLSLRLQQYLGLILNKNSNKTHFVEMWVKAEDLSRPCLNSKINNSSCQVFAVPPINNPVLQKIYKNSFEGEEHYPWTGLGYTYDWGNPQKPHVGASEFIINATVTSPITVEVVSITATKEYCKNKYLTASH
;
A
#
# COMPACT_ATOMS: atom_id res chain seq x y z
N MET A 1 -18.26 -66.31 -46.25
CA MET A 1 -18.19 -67.56 -45.44
C MET A 1 -18.05 -67.12 -43.99
N LYS A 2 -19.04 -67.06 -43.07
CA LYS A 2 -20.31 -67.79 -42.81
C LYS A 2 -20.13 -69.21 -42.27
N LYS A 3 -20.15 -69.34 -40.93
CA LYS A 3 -20.75 -70.40 -40.06
C LYS A 3 -20.32 -70.13 -38.59
N TRP A 4 -21.13 -70.31 -37.53
CA TRP A 4 -22.59 -70.51 -37.44
C TRP A 4 -23.07 -70.44 -35.96
N LYS A 5 -24.25 -69.83 -35.69
CA LYS A 5 -25.28 -70.17 -34.64
C LYS A 5 -24.89 -70.24 -33.15
N ASN A 6 -25.76 -70.03 -32.14
CA ASN A 6 -27.17 -69.58 -31.99
C ASN A 6 -27.29 -68.99 -30.54
N GLN A 7 -28.03 -67.93 -30.21
CA GLN A 7 -29.51 -67.79 -30.08
C GLN A 7 -30.17 -68.81 -29.11
N LEU A 8 -31.12 -68.49 -28.20
CA LEU A 8 -31.81 -67.24 -27.76
C LEU A 8 -32.47 -67.52 -26.36
N LEU A 9 -32.45 -66.61 -25.36
CA LEU A 9 -33.54 -65.75 -24.81
C LEU A 9 -34.70 -66.37 -23.97
N LEU A 10 -35.20 -65.53 -23.02
CA LEU A 10 -36.53 -65.52 -22.32
C LEU A 10 -36.81 -66.61 -21.24
N SER A 11 -37.60 -66.39 -20.17
CA SER A 11 -38.12 -65.15 -19.51
C SER A 11 -38.89 -65.44 -18.20
N LEU A 12 -38.87 -64.46 -17.26
CA LEU A 12 -39.85 -64.16 -16.17
C LEU A 12 -40.27 -65.24 -15.13
N THR A 13 -39.83 -65.03 -13.87
CA THR A 13 -40.61 -65.11 -12.60
C THR A 13 -39.71 -64.64 -11.42
N GLY A 14 -40.16 -64.34 -10.19
CA GLY A 14 -41.54 -64.28 -9.68
C GLY A 14 -41.71 -63.98 -8.16
N ALA A 15 -41.15 -62.87 -7.64
CA ALA A 15 -41.31 -62.31 -6.27
C ALA A 15 -40.81 -63.13 -5.03
N CYS A 16 -39.88 -62.57 -4.24
CA CYS A 16 -40.05 -62.21 -2.80
C CYS A 16 -38.73 -62.05 -1.99
N LEU A 17 -38.60 -60.90 -1.33
CA LEU A 17 -37.92 -60.59 -0.05
C LEU A 17 -36.58 -61.27 0.34
N ALA A 18 -35.51 -60.46 0.40
CA ALA A 18 -34.55 -60.45 1.53
C ALA A 18 -33.90 -59.05 1.67
N VAL A 19 -33.52 -58.66 2.88
CA VAL A 19 -33.07 -57.30 3.24
C VAL A 19 -31.55 -57.15 3.12
N GLY A 20 -31.06 -56.01 2.63
CA GLY A 20 -29.63 -55.69 2.59
C GLY A 20 -29.35 -54.22 2.25
N TYR A 21 -29.37 -53.34 3.26
CA TYR A 21 -28.95 -51.94 3.11
C TYR A 21 -27.44 -51.85 2.84
N SER A 22 -27.04 -50.99 1.88
CA SER A 22 -26.08 -49.89 2.11
C SER A 22 -25.70 -49.18 0.80
N SER A 23 -26.50 -48.17 0.41
CA SER A 23 -26.02 -47.09 -0.45
C SER A 23 -25.57 -45.93 0.44
N LEU A 24 -24.26 -45.74 0.60
CA LEU A 24 -23.70 -44.52 1.21
C LEU A 24 -23.10 -43.63 0.13
N LEU A 25 -23.76 -42.49 -0.04
CA LEU A 25 -23.50 -41.49 -1.07
C LEU A 25 -22.26 -40.67 -0.72
N ALA A 26 -21.46 -40.33 -1.74
CA ALA A 26 -20.38 -39.37 -1.63
C ALA A 26 -20.94 -37.94 -1.52
N THR A 27 -21.35 -37.52 -0.33
CA THR A 27 -21.86 -36.17 -0.03
C THR A 27 -21.07 -35.53 1.11
N GLY A 28 -19.81 -35.15 0.82
CA GLY A 28 -18.91 -34.54 1.82
C GLY A 28 -17.98 -33.43 1.31
N ASN A 29 -17.66 -33.37 0.02
CA ASN A 29 -16.68 -32.43 -0.51
C ASN A 29 -17.26 -31.10 -1.04
N ASP A 30 -18.52 -31.09 -1.49
CA ASP A 30 -19.05 -29.94 -2.22
C ASP A 30 -19.33 -28.73 -1.31
N GLN A 31 -19.76 -28.97 -0.07
CA GLN A 31 -20.01 -27.88 0.87
C GLN A 31 -18.70 -27.25 1.38
N GLN A 32 -17.63 -28.06 1.51
CA GLN A 32 -16.29 -27.60 1.85
C GLN A 32 -15.63 -26.85 0.68
N SER A 33 -15.77 -27.36 -0.56
CA SER A 33 -15.26 -26.70 -1.76
C SER A 33 -16.00 -25.37 -2.02
N GLN A 34 -17.33 -25.33 -1.86
CA GLN A 34 -18.14 -24.12 -1.89
C GLN A 34 -17.72 -23.13 -0.80
N LEU A 35 -17.46 -23.58 0.43
CA LEU A 35 -16.98 -22.71 1.52
C LEU A 35 -15.58 -22.14 1.24
N ILE A 36 -14.67 -22.92 0.66
CA ILE A 36 -13.33 -22.47 0.26
C ILE A 36 -13.42 -21.50 -0.92
N LEU A 37 -14.23 -21.82 -1.94
CA LEU A 37 -14.48 -20.94 -3.09
C LEU A 37 -15.12 -19.63 -2.65
N LYS A 38 -16.09 -19.68 -1.72
CA LYS A 38 -16.75 -18.50 -1.14
C LYS A 38 -15.82 -17.70 -0.23
N LYS A 39 -14.92 -18.34 0.52
CA LYS A 39 -13.82 -17.66 1.23
C LYS A 39 -12.84 -16.99 0.28
N ASN A 40 -12.48 -17.64 -0.83
CA ASN A 40 -11.58 -17.08 -1.83
C ASN A 40 -12.25 -15.93 -2.60
N LEU A 41 -13.54 -16.04 -2.94
CA LEU A 41 -14.35 -14.96 -3.50
C LEU A 41 -14.54 -13.81 -2.49
N LEU A 42 -14.73 -14.11 -1.21
CA LEU A 42 -14.80 -13.08 -0.16
C LEU A 42 -13.46 -12.37 0.02
N ALA A 43 -12.33 -13.10 0.07
CA ALA A 43 -10.98 -12.52 0.11
C ALA A 43 -10.64 -11.75 -1.18
N GLN A 44 -11.17 -12.16 -2.34
CA GLN A 44 -11.14 -11.40 -3.60
C GLN A 44 -12.13 -10.22 -3.62
N SER A 45 -13.11 -10.18 -2.72
CA SER A 45 -14.03 -9.05 -2.52
C SER A 45 -13.55 -8.07 -1.44
N GLU A 46 -12.64 -8.50 -0.56
CA GLU A 46 -11.88 -7.65 0.39
C GLU A 46 -10.80 -6.79 -0.32
N ILE A 47 -11.07 -6.38 -1.56
CA ILE A 47 -10.33 -5.30 -2.20
C ILE A 47 -10.61 -4.04 -1.37
N ASN A 48 -9.55 -3.45 -0.79
CA ASN A 48 -9.63 -2.13 -0.14
C ASN A 48 -10.36 -1.19 -1.11
N PRO A 49 -11.59 -0.74 -0.79
CA PRO A 49 -12.41 -0.13 -1.81
C PRO A 49 -11.82 1.24 -2.18
N ASN A 50 -11.82 1.56 -3.47
CA ASN A 50 -11.14 2.76 -3.96
C ASN A 50 -11.75 4.00 -3.30
N VAL A 51 -10.95 4.67 -2.46
CA VAL A 51 -11.39 5.84 -1.67
C VAL A 51 -11.99 6.92 -2.57
N ASN A 52 -11.42 7.12 -3.76
CA ASN A 52 -11.91 8.09 -4.73
C ASN A 52 -13.34 7.75 -5.20
N GLU A 53 -13.51 6.57 -5.80
CA GLU A 53 -14.79 6.09 -6.34
C GLU A 53 -15.86 5.97 -5.24
N TYR A 54 -15.48 5.51 -4.05
CA TYR A 54 -16.38 5.41 -2.91
C TYR A 54 -16.87 6.80 -2.48
N LEU A 55 -15.98 7.79 -2.35
CA LEU A 55 -16.35 9.14 -1.93
C LEU A 55 -17.16 9.88 -3.00
N GLU A 56 -16.77 9.77 -4.28
CA GLU A 56 -17.53 10.33 -5.41
C GLU A 56 -18.97 9.80 -5.43
N LYS A 57 -19.15 8.47 -5.29
CA LYS A 57 -20.46 7.82 -5.34
C LYS A 57 -21.31 8.03 -4.08
N ASN A 58 -20.72 7.93 -2.90
CA ASN A 58 -21.47 7.83 -1.63
C ASN A 58 -21.40 9.07 -0.75
N LYS A 59 -20.44 9.99 -0.99
CA LYS A 59 -20.20 11.20 -0.18
C LYS A 59 -19.75 12.40 -1.06
N PRO A 60 -20.46 12.77 -2.13
CA PRO A 60 -19.97 13.71 -3.15
C PRO A 60 -19.56 15.09 -2.60
N GLU A 61 -20.28 15.64 -1.61
CA GLU A 61 -19.89 16.92 -0.99
C GLU A 61 -18.65 16.82 -0.10
N SER A 62 -18.46 15.68 0.58
CA SER A 62 -17.21 15.40 1.29
C SER A 62 -16.05 15.19 0.31
N TYR A 63 -16.30 14.54 -0.83
CA TYR A 63 -15.32 14.38 -1.90
C TYR A 63 -14.84 15.74 -2.43
N LYS A 64 -15.76 16.63 -2.83
CA LYS A 64 -15.46 18.01 -3.26
C LYS A 64 -14.65 18.78 -2.21
N THR A 65 -15.04 18.65 -0.94
CA THR A 65 -14.34 19.29 0.18
C THR A 65 -12.91 18.76 0.35
N LEU A 66 -12.70 17.45 0.22
CA LEU A 66 -11.38 16.82 0.31
C LEU A 66 -10.50 17.17 -0.89
N LYS A 67 -11.07 17.24 -2.10
CA LYS A 67 -10.38 17.73 -3.30
C LYS A 67 -9.87 19.16 -3.10
N LYS A 68 -10.74 20.08 -2.68
CA LYS A 68 -10.34 21.47 -2.38
C LYS A 68 -9.19 21.55 -1.35
N LYS A 69 -9.25 20.74 -0.27
CA LYS A 69 -8.17 20.68 0.73
C LYS A 69 -6.84 20.17 0.17
N LEU A 70 -6.89 19.19 -0.74
CA LEU A 70 -5.69 18.71 -1.44
C LEU A 70 -5.13 19.79 -2.38
N ASP A 71 -5.98 20.51 -3.11
CA ASP A 71 -5.55 21.59 -4.00
C ASP A 71 -4.91 22.74 -3.20
N GLU A 72 -5.50 23.11 -2.05
CA GLU A 72 -4.92 24.06 -1.08
C GLU A 72 -3.57 23.57 -0.54
N ALA A 73 -3.46 22.28 -0.18
CA ALA A 73 -2.21 21.67 0.27
C ALA A 73 -1.11 21.69 -0.79
N ILE A 74 -1.44 21.46 -2.06
CA ILE A 74 -0.49 21.54 -3.18
C ILE A 74 0.04 22.97 -3.32
N GLN A 75 -0.82 23.99 -3.23
CA GLN A 75 -0.40 25.40 -3.29
C GLN A 75 0.45 25.83 -2.09
N ASP A 76 0.16 25.32 -0.89
CA ASP A 76 0.97 25.60 0.30
C ASP A 76 2.31 24.85 0.30
N ALA A 77 2.34 23.60 -0.18
CA ALA A 77 3.56 22.80 -0.33
C ALA A 77 4.53 23.37 -1.37
N LYS A 78 4.00 23.96 -2.46
CA LYS A 78 4.80 24.68 -3.48
C LYS A 78 5.53 25.92 -2.93
N ARG A 79 5.25 26.33 -1.69
CA ARG A 79 5.84 27.50 -1.01
C ARG A 79 6.44 27.09 0.34
N PRO A 80 7.57 26.36 0.36
CA PRO A 80 8.27 26.03 1.60
C PRO A 80 8.80 27.32 2.26
N SER A 81 8.75 27.35 3.59
CA SER A 81 9.05 28.53 4.39
C SER A 81 9.64 28.12 5.75
N GLN A 82 10.28 29.05 6.46
CA GLN A 82 11.06 28.73 7.67
C GLN A 82 10.19 28.25 8.84
N ASP A 83 8.94 28.71 8.92
CA ASP A 83 7.91 28.26 9.87
C ASP A 83 7.42 26.83 9.61
N LYS A 84 7.64 26.30 8.40
CA LYS A 84 7.33 24.91 8.02
C LYS A 84 8.47 23.94 8.32
N VAL A 85 9.66 24.43 8.68
CA VAL A 85 10.81 23.59 9.00
C VAL A 85 10.61 22.92 10.36
N VAL A 86 10.76 21.59 10.38
CA VAL A 86 10.75 20.79 11.60
C VAL A 86 12.11 20.19 11.90
N ASN A 87 12.40 19.94 13.18
CA ASN A 87 13.68 19.42 13.67
C ASN A 87 13.60 17.97 14.20
N ASN A 88 12.44 17.33 14.05
CA ASN A 88 12.09 16.02 14.61
C ASN A 88 11.84 14.94 13.54
N LEU A 89 12.30 15.13 12.29
CA LEU A 89 12.20 14.10 11.25
C LEU A 89 12.90 12.82 11.72
N TRP A 90 12.30 11.67 11.40
CA TRP A 90 12.85 10.37 11.75
C TRP A 90 14.14 10.15 10.99
N ARG A 91 15.26 10.09 11.72
CA ARG A 91 16.63 9.93 11.19
C ARG A 91 16.89 8.45 10.90
N LEU A 92 17.34 8.09 9.71
CA LEU A 92 17.87 6.74 9.49
C LEU A 92 19.29 6.67 10.06
N SER A 93 19.42 5.98 11.19
CA SER A 93 20.67 5.81 11.93
C SER A 93 20.55 4.60 12.85
N ILE A 94 21.67 3.90 13.06
CA ILE A 94 21.75 2.73 13.94
C ILE A 94 21.42 3.03 15.42
N SER A 95 21.52 4.29 15.85
CA SER A 95 21.16 4.72 17.21
C SER A 95 19.70 5.16 17.38
N ASN A 96 18.92 5.25 16.29
CA ASN A 96 17.50 5.59 16.37
C ASN A 96 16.67 4.33 16.63
N SER A 97 16.31 4.07 17.88
CA SER A 97 15.53 2.89 18.31
C SER A 97 14.15 2.75 17.63
N LYS A 98 13.62 3.83 17.02
CA LYS A 98 12.39 3.77 16.23
C LYS A 98 12.59 3.15 14.84
N ILE A 99 13.83 3.02 14.36
CA ILE A 99 14.15 2.50 13.04
C ILE A 99 14.63 1.06 13.14
N LYS A 100 14.00 0.16 12.38
CA LYS A 100 14.52 -1.18 12.16
C LYS A 100 15.71 -1.12 11.21
N THR A 101 16.86 -1.60 11.67
CA THR A 101 18.12 -1.66 10.93
C THR A 101 18.74 -3.05 11.04
N ARG A 102 19.57 -3.43 10.07
CA ARG A 102 20.45 -4.60 10.13
C ARG A 102 21.77 -4.30 9.41
N ILE A 103 22.79 -5.12 9.65
CA ILE A 103 24.01 -5.15 8.85
C ILE A 103 23.98 -6.43 8.02
N LYS A 104 24.14 -6.30 6.71
CA LYS A 104 24.22 -7.44 5.77
C LYS A 104 25.41 -7.22 4.83
N ASN A 105 26.31 -8.20 4.74
CA ASN A 105 27.52 -8.13 3.90
C ASN A 105 28.34 -6.83 4.11
N GLY A 106 28.49 -6.39 5.37
CA GLY A 106 29.20 -5.15 5.74
C GLY A 106 28.45 -3.85 5.42
N LYS A 107 27.26 -3.89 4.83
CA LYS A 107 26.41 -2.72 4.53
C LYS A 107 25.33 -2.55 5.58
N THR A 108 25.07 -1.30 5.98
CA THR A 108 23.91 -0.95 6.82
C THR A 108 22.67 -0.89 5.96
N GLU A 109 21.62 -1.59 6.38
CA GLU A 109 20.30 -1.59 5.74
C GLU A 109 19.23 -1.11 6.72
N PHE A 110 18.18 -0.48 6.19
CA PHE A 110 17.02 -0.01 6.94
C PHE A 110 15.74 -0.65 6.38
N LEU A 111 14.79 -0.97 7.26
CA LEU A 111 13.50 -1.56 6.84
C LEU A 111 12.53 -0.45 6.44
N MET A 112 12.48 -0.20 5.15
CA MET A 112 11.65 0.82 4.53
C MET A 112 10.32 0.22 4.06
N VAL A 113 9.32 1.06 3.87
CA VAL A 113 8.01 0.66 3.34
C VAL A 113 7.52 1.60 2.24
N SER A 114 6.83 1.03 1.26
CA SER A 114 6.07 1.76 0.23
C SER A 114 4.64 1.24 0.22
N TRP A 115 3.65 2.14 0.18
CA TRP A 115 2.24 1.76 -0.02
C TRP A 115 1.96 1.70 -1.53
N LYS A 116 1.46 0.58 -2.03
CA LYS A 116 1.33 0.30 -3.47
C LYS A 116 -0.03 -0.29 -3.81
N TYR A 117 -0.49 0.00 -5.03
CA TYR A 117 -1.50 -0.85 -5.67
C TYR A 117 -0.77 -2.08 -6.19
N ILE A 118 -1.28 -3.24 -5.83
CA ILE A 118 -0.75 -4.55 -6.24
C ILE A 118 -1.96 -5.39 -6.63
N LYS A 119 -1.90 -5.98 -7.83
CA LYS A 119 -2.97 -6.82 -8.39
C LYS A 119 -2.70 -8.28 -8.06
N ASN A 120 -1.46 -8.73 -8.28
CA ASN A 120 -1.03 -10.11 -8.09
C ASN A 120 0.10 -10.14 -7.04
N PRO A 121 -0.19 -10.08 -5.71
CA PRO A 121 0.86 -9.94 -4.69
C PRO A 121 1.90 -11.07 -4.74
N ASN A 122 1.49 -12.31 -5.03
CA ASN A 122 2.41 -13.44 -5.11
C ASN A 122 3.38 -13.39 -6.31
N GLU A 123 3.18 -12.47 -7.26
CA GLU A 123 3.97 -12.31 -8.49
C GLU A 123 4.67 -10.94 -8.52
N ASP A 124 3.91 -9.85 -8.42
CA ASP A 124 4.36 -8.46 -8.61
C ASP A 124 5.51 -8.09 -7.65
N TRP A 125 5.46 -8.56 -6.41
CA TRP A 125 6.33 -8.13 -5.31
C TRP A 125 6.85 -9.28 -4.43
N LYS A 126 6.88 -10.53 -4.96
CA LYS A 126 7.29 -11.74 -4.23
C LYS A 126 8.52 -11.51 -3.32
N PRO A 127 8.51 -11.97 -2.04
CA PRO A 127 9.64 -11.82 -1.13
C PRO A 127 10.95 -12.39 -1.69
N GLY A 128 12.06 -11.71 -1.40
CA GLY A 128 13.38 -11.98 -1.98
C GLY A 128 14.00 -10.75 -2.65
N LEU A 129 15.05 -10.97 -3.45
CA LEU A 129 15.71 -9.88 -4.18
C LEU A 129 14.85 -9.37 -5.33
N LYS A 130 14.72 -8.06 -5.45
CA LYS A 130 13.99 -7.39 -6.54
C LYS A 130 14.76 -6.16 -7.03
N GLN A 131 14.80 -5.97 -8.35
CA GLN A 131 15.27 -4.72 -8.94
C GLN A 131 14.19 -3.64 -8.86
N ILE A 132 14.58 -2.46 -8.41
CA ILE A 132 13.79 -1.23 -8.50
C ILE A 132 14.35 -0.44 -9.67
N GLU A 133 13.54 -0.23 -10.71
CA GLU A 133 13.93 0.42 -11.98
C GLU A 133 13.37 1.85 -12.11
N ASN A 134 12.65 2.31 -11.10
CA ASN A 134 12.00 3.62 -11.08
C ASN A 134 12.15 4.27 -9.71
N GLN A 135 12.23 5.60 -9.69
CA GLN A 135 12.27 6.38 -8.45
C GLN A 135 11.09 5.98 -7.55
N THR A 136 11.39 5.53 -6.34
CA THR A 136 10.39 4.95 -5.43
C THR A 136 10.42 5.70 -4.10
N TRP A 137 9.27 6.27 -3.74
CA TRP A 137 9.04 6.89 -2.43
C TRP A 137 8.87 5.85 -1.33
N LEU A 138 9.48 6.15 -0.19
CA LEU A 138 9.62 5.31 0.98
C LEU A 138 9.51 6.13 2.26
N THR A 139 9.11 5.45 3.32
CA THR A 139 9.26 5.91 4.70
C THR A 139 9.65 4.72 5.59
N ALA A 140 10.00 4.97 6.85
CA ALA A 140 10.35 3.88 7.77
C ALA A 140 9.10 3.03 8.07
N SER A 141 9.22 1.69 7.96
CA SER A 141 8.10 0.76 8.19
C SER A 141 7.38 0.97 9.54
N THR A 142 8.17 1.19 10.59
CA THR A 142 7.70 1.50 11.94
C THR A 142 6.93 2.83 12.03
N GLN A 143 7.31 3.86 11.26
CA GLN A 143 6.62 5.16 11.28
C GLN A 143 5.18 5.06 10.77
N VAL A 144 4.96 4.28 9.70
CA VAL A 144 3.61 4.04 9.18
C VAL A 144 2.81 3.14 10.12
N LYS A 145 3.43 2.13 10.74
CA LYS A 145 2.78 1.29 11.75
C LYS A 145 2.33 2.11 12.96
N ASP A 146 3.15 3.02 13.47
CA ASP A 146 2.77 3.92 14.57
C ASP A 146 1.55 4.79 14.19
N PHE A 147 1.55 5.37 12.98
CA PHE A 147 0.39 6.10 12.45
C PHE A 147 -0.86 5.20 12.32
N CYS A 148 -0.72 4.03 11.69
CA CYS A 148 -1.79 3.04 11.54
C CYS A 148 -2.43 2.70 12.90
N HIS A 149 -1.63 2.49 13.95
CA HIS A 149 -2.15 2.10 15.27
C HIS A 149 -2.82 3.25 16.02
N THR A 150 -2.43 4.51 15.76
CA THR A 150 -2.92 5.70 16.48
C THR A 150 -4.03 6.48 15.74
N CYS A 151 -4.22 6.22 14.44
CA CYS A 151 -5.19 6.92 13.60
C CYS A 151 -6.64 6.68 14.06
N LYS A 152 -7.40 7.77 14.27
CA LYS A 152 -8.82 7.77 14.69
C LYS A 152 -9.80 8.24 13.61
N GLY A 153 -9.33 8.42 12.36
CA GLY A 153 -10.16 8.94 11.27
C GLY A 153 -10.43 10.45 11.35
N LEU A 154 -11.48 10.89 10.64
CA LEU A 154 -11.90 12.28 10.47
C LEU A 154 -13.32 12.58 11.00
N GLY A 155 -13.94 11.67 11.75
CA GLY A 155 -15.34 11.80 12.21
C GLY A 155 -16.42 11.67 11.12
N MET A 156 -16.03 11.40 9.87
CA MET A 156 -16.97 11.17 8.76
C MET A 156 -17.65 9.80 8.88
N LYS A 157 -18.97 9.75 8.66
CA LYS A 157 -19.77 8.51 8.65
C LYS A 157 -19.54 7.70 7.36
N ILE A 158 -18.44 6.95 7.34
CA ILE A 158 -17.98 6.03 6.30
C ILE A 158 -17.39 4.76 6.95
N SER A 159 -17.18 3.68 6.19
CA SER A 159 -16.58 2.45 6.74
C SER A 159 -15.14 2.69 7.20
N GLY A 160 -14.72 1.95 8.23
CA GLY A 160 -13.40 2.06 8.83
C GLY A 160 -12.24 1.81 7.85
N ASP A 161 -12.40 0.86 6.93
CA ASP A 161 -11.39 0.54 5.92
C ASP A 161 -11.22 1.68 4.88
N ILE A 162 -12.31 2.36 4.47
CA ILE A 162 -12.23 3.59 3.66
C ILE A 162 -11.58 4.71 4.46
N MET A 163 -11.99 4.90 5.71
CA MET A 163 -11.47 5.97 6.57
C MET A 163 -9.96 5.83 6.81
N LEU A 164 -9.49 4.61 7.07
CA LEU A 164 -8.08 4.30 7.23
C LEU A 164 -7.31 4.56 5.93
N SER A 165 -7.82 4.11 4.80
CA SER A 165 -7.21 4.33 3.48
C SER A 165 -7.14 5.82 3.12
N LEU A 166 -8.20 6.59 3.37
CA LEU A 166 -8.21 8.05 3.20
C LEU A 166 -7.17 8.73 4.10
N ARG A 167 -7.09 8.33 5.37
CA ARG A 167 -6.10 8.88 6.31
C ARG A 167 -4.67 8.52 5.94
N LEU A 168 -4.43 7.35 5.35
CA LEU A 168 -3.12 6.97 4.80
C LEU A 168 -2.77 7.77 3.55
N GLN A 169 -3.71 8.00 2.63
CA GLN A 169 -3.50 8.87 1.46
C GLN A 169 -3.10 10.28 1.91
N GLN A 170 -3.83 10.82 2.88
CA GLN A 170 -3.52 12.11 3.50
C GLN A 170 -2.13 12.11 4.15
N TYR A 171 -1.90 11.23 5.13
CA TYR A 171 -0.64 11.16 5.88
C TYR A 171 0.60 10.96 5.01
N LEU A 172 0.48 10.23 3.91
CA LEU A 172 1.57 9.96 2.97
C LEU A 172 1.65 10.98 1.82
N GLY A 173 0.92 12.09 1.87
CA GLY A 173 0.99 13.15 0.85
C GLY A 173 0.51 12.69 -0.54
N LEU A 174 -0.35 11.68 -0.60
CA LEU A 174 -0.90 11.15 -1.84
C LEU A 174 -2.13 11.95 -2.28
N ILE A 175 -2.34 11.98 -3.59
CA ILE A 175 -3.49 12.61 -4.24
C ILE A 175 -4.82 11.88 -3.97
N LEU A 176 -5.92 12.54 -4.30
CA LEU A 176 -7.27 11.98 -4.35
C LEU A 176 -7.77 12.07 -5.81
N ASN A 177 -7.66 10.95 -6.52
CA ASN A 177 -8.15 10.72 -7.89
C ASN A 177 -8.24 9.19 -8.16
N LYS A 178 -8.61 8.77 -9.37
CA LYS A 178 -8.67 7.33 -9.76
C LYS A 178 -7.35 6.55 -9.58
N ASN A 179 -6.19 7.19 -9.75
CA ASN A 179 -4.85 6.57 -9.64
C ASN A 179 -4.35 6.51 -8.18
N SER A 180 -5.04 7.19 -7.26
CA SER A 180 -4.68 7.24 -5.84
C SER A 180 -4.82 5.91 -5.10
N ASN A 181 -5.55 4.93 -5.64
CA ASN A 181 -5.81 3.64 -5.00
C ASN A 181 -4.52 2.88 -4.64
N LYS A 182 -4.48 2.24 -3.47
CA LYS A 182 -3.36 1.44 -2.93
C LYS A 182 -3.94 0.30 -2.07
N THR A 183 -3.41 -0.91 -2.20
CA THR A 183 -3.98 -2.13 -1.61
C THR A 183 -3.06 -2.83 -0.60
N HIS A 184 -1.75 -2.63 -0.71
CA HIS A 184 -0.75 -3.35 0.06
C HIS A 184 0.43 -2.46 0.47
N PHE A 185 1.00 -2.72 1.63
CA PHE A 185 2.33 -2.24 2.02
C PHE A 185 3.38 -3.27 1.61
N VAL A 186 4.46 -2.79 1.02
CA VAL A 186 5.66 -3.59 0.71
C VAL A 186 6.77 -3.15 1.64
N GLU A 187 7.17 -4.02 2.58
CA GLU A 187 8.37 -3.81 3.39
C GLU A 187 9.60 -4.35 2.66
N MET A 188 10.67 -3.57 2.65
CA MET A 188 11.91 -3.91 1.96
C MET A 188 13.13 -3.43 2.76
N TRP A 189 14.16 -4.27 2.82
CA TRP A 189 15.48 -3.84 3.28
C TRP A 189 16.19 -3.11 2.14
N VAL A 190 16.61 -1.88 2.42
CA VAL A 190 17.31 -1.00 1.48
C VAL A 190 18.61 -0.55 2.14
N LYS A 191 19.72 -0.55 1.38
CA LYS A 191 21.01 -0.09 1.89
C LYS A 191 20.97 1.42 2.16
N ALA A 192 21.72 1.85 3.16
CA ALA A 192 21.86 3.26 3.51
C ALA A 192 22.37 4.13 2.35
N GLU A 193 23.23 3.57 1.49
CA GLU A 193 23.80 4.25 0.32
C GLU A 193 22.84 4.39 -0.87
N ASP A 194 21.79 3.56 -0.93
CA ASP A 194 20.75 3.57 -1.96
C ASP A 194 19.57 4.51 -1.60
N LEU A 195 19.62 5.15 -0.42
CA LEU A 195 18.56 6.00 0.13
C LEU A 195 18.98 7.48 0.20
N SER A 196 18.05 8.37 -0.13
CA SER A 196 18.23 9.82 0.02
C SER A 196 16.93 10.50 0.51
N ARG A 197 17.05 11.66 1.15
CA ARG A 197 15.88 12.53 1.40
C ARG A 197 15.54 13.36 0.15
N PRO A 198 14.25 13.51 -0.22
CA PRO A 198 13.82 14.40 -1.30
C PRO A 198 13.79 15.87 -0.80
N CYS A 199 14.93 16.39 -0.36
CA CYS A 199 15.12 17.79 0.05
C CYS A 199 16.54 18.27 -0.28
N LEU A 200 16.85 19.55 -0.06
CA LEU A 200 18.13 20.16 -0.44
C LEU A 200 19.37 19.41 0.09
N ASN A 201 19.29 18.92 1.33
CA ASN A 201 20.31 18.08 1.93
C ASN A 201 19.82 16.63 2.00
N SER A 202 20.29 15.79 1.08
CA SER A 202 19.85 14.41 0.89
C SER A 202 20.20 13.44 2.04
N LYS A 203 20.97 13.88 3.04
CA LYS A 203 21.44 13.03 4.16
C LYS A 203 20.28 12.42 4.97
N ILE A 204 20.18 11.09 4.94
CA ILE A 204 19.14 10.31 5.61
C ILE A 204 19.17 10.40 7.15
N ASN A 205 20.33 10.76 7.72
CA ASN A 205 20.53 10.87 9.17
C ASN A 205 20.26 12.27 9.73
N ASN A 206 19.84 13.24 8.92
CA ASN A 206 19.36 14.55 9.38
C ASN A 206 17.92 14.45 9.93
N SER A 207 17.58 15.30 10.91
CA SER A 207 16.21 15.46 11.45
C SER A 207 15.50 16.73 10.97
N SER A 208 16.10 17.48 10.04
CA SER A 208 15.54 18.67 9.39
C SER A 208 16.07 18.79 7.96
N CYS A 209 15.39 19.62 7.15
CA CYS A 209 15.84 20.05 5.82
C CYS A 209 15.85 21.59 5.76
N GLN A 210 16.65 22.14 4.85
CA GLN A 210 16.70 23.58 4.58
C GLN A 210 15.61 24.00 3.59
N VAL A 211 15.11 25.22 3.74
CA VAL A 211 14.15 25.85 2.81
C VAL A 211 14.83 26.22 1.50
N PHE A 212 14.13 26.02 0.38
CA PHE A 212 14.49 26.55 -0.93
C PHE A 212 13.20 26.92 -1.69
N ALA A 213 13.11 28.12 -2.26
CA ALA A 213 11.89 28.56 -2.95
C ALA A 213 11.67 27.83 -4.29
N VAL A 214 12.77 27.52 -4.99
CA VAL A 214 12.80 26.76 -6.24
C VAL A 214 13.98 25.78 -6.14
N PRO A 215 13.87 24.53 -6.62
CA PRO A 215 14.98 23.59 -6.58
C PRO A 215 16.23 24.17 -7.29
N PRO A 216 17.45 23.86 -6.82
CA PRO A 216 18.67 24.25 -7.52
C PRO A 216 18.76 23.62 -8.91
N ILE A 217 19.21 24.39 -9.92
CA ILE A 217 19.34 23.91 -11.31
C ILE A 217 20.31 22.73 -11.40
N ASN A 218 21.37 22.74 -10.58
CA ASN A 218 22.36 21.66 -10.49
C ASN A 218 21.90 20.42 -9.71
N ASN A 219 20.63 20.35 -9.26
CA ASN A 219 20.06 19.18 -8.60
C ASN A 219 18.94 18.54 -9.46
N PRO A 220 19.29 17.69 -10.44
CA PRO A 220 18.32 17.12 -11.38
C PRO A 220 17.27 16.22 -10.71
N VAL A 221 17.58 15.65 -9.54
CA VAL A 221 16.63 14.84 -8.75
C VAL A 221 15.51 15.73 -8.20
N LEU A 222 15.86 16.85 -7.57
CA LEU A 222 14.85 17.79 -7.04
C LEU A 222 14.11 18.53 -8.16
N GLN A 223 14.76 18.85 -9.28
CA GLN A 223 14.08 19.38 -10.48
C GLN A 223 13.00 18.43 -10.99
N LYS A 224 13.34 17.13 -11.14
CA LYS A 224 12.39 16.10 -11.56
C LYS A 224 11.24 15.94 -10.58
N ILE A 225 11.51 15.93 -9.27
CA ILE A 225 10.46 15.82 -8.23
C ILE A 225 9.54 17.05 -8.26
N TYR A 226 10.09 18.27 -8.33
CA TYR A 226 9.30 19.50 -8.41
C TYR A 226 8.39 19.51 -9.65
N LYS A 227 8.94 19.23 -10.83
CA LYS A 227 8.16 19.14 -12.08
C LYS A 227 7.05 18.10 -11.96
N ASN A 228 7.38 16.89 -11.51
CA ASN A 228 6.39 15.82 -11.33
C ASN A 228 5.34 16.14 -10.26
N SER A 229 5.63 17.01 -9.28
CA SER A 229 4.72 17.37 -8.19
C SER A 229 3.81 18.56 -8.51
N PHE A 230 4.24 19.47 -9.40
CA PHE A 230 3.57 20.77 -9.58
C PHE A 230 3.36 21.23 -11.04
N GLU A 231 3.82 20.44 -12.02
CA GLU A 231 3.74 20.74 -13.46
C GLU A 231 3.36 19.50 -14.31
N GLY A 232 3.16 18.35 -13.67
CA GLY A 232 2.70 17.11 -14.32
C GLY A 232 1.18 17.02 -14.42
N GLU A 233 0.68 15.91 -14.97
CA GLU A 233 -0.77 15.63 -15.03
C GLU A 233 -1.39 15.40 -13.65
N GLU A 234 -0.57 14.96 -12.69
CA GLU A 234 -0.95 14.77 -11.29
C GLU A 234 -0.11 15.68 -10.41
N HIS A 235 -0.76 16.41 -9.51
CA HIS A 235 -0.09 17.32 -8.58
C HIS A 235 -0.03 16.72 -7.17
N TYR A 236 1.17 16.62 -6.61
CA TYR A 236 1.41 16.07 -5.27
C TYR A 236 1.88 17.21 -4.34
N PRO A 237 1.41 17.26 -3.07
CA PRO A 237 1.85 18.26 -2.10
C PRO A 237 3.24 17.90 -1.53
N TRP A 238 4.26 17.81 -2.39
CA TRP A 238 5.64 17.56 -1.97
C TRP A 238 6.20 18.81 -1.27
N THR A 239 6.70 18.65 -0.04
CA THR A 239 7.10 19.79 0.79
C THR A 239 8.49 20.34 0.46
N GLY A 240 9.37 19.53 -0.12
CA GLY A 240 10.82 19.82 -0.16
C GLY A 240 11.49 19.87 1.22
N LEU A 241 10.78 19.58 2.32
CA LEU A 241 11.26 19.70 3.69
C LEU A 241 11.49 18.35 4.38
N GLY A 242 11.46 17.24 3.63
CA GLY A 242 11.79 15.89 4.10
C GLY A 242 10.66 15.17 4.85
N TYR A 243 9.43 15.67 4.73
CA TYR A 243 8.22 15.05 5.24
C TYR A 243 7.06 15.17 4.25
N THR A 244 6.19 14.15 4.22
CA THR A 244 4.97 14.15 3.40
C THR A 244 3.98 15.18 3.97
N TYR A 245 3.34 15.98 3.12
CA TYR A 245 2.31 16.91 3.58
C TYR A 245 1.03 16.14 3.95
N ASP A 246 0.70 16.05 5.24
CA ASP A 246 -0.55 15.45 5.71
C ASP A 246 -1.70 16.44 5.56
N TRP A 247 -2.33 16.43 4.39
CA TRP A 247 -3.46 17.32 4.06
C TRP A 247 -4.77 16.97 4.81
N GLY A 248 -4.73 15.99 5.73
CA GLY A 248 -5.77 15.74 6.73
C GLY A 248 -5.37 16.09 8.17
N ASN A 249 -4.10 16.45 8.44
CA ASN A 249 -3.66 16.93 9.74
C ASN A 249 -4.09 18.41 9.91
N PRO A 250 -4.89 18.77 10.94
CA PRO A 250 -5.29 20.15 11.16
C PRO A 250 -4.15 21.03 11.72
N GLN A 251 -3.11 20.43 12.31
CA GLN A 251 -2.02 21.17 12.93
C GLN A 251 -0.98 21.59 11.88
N LYS A 252 -0.63 22.88 11.89
CA LYS A 252 0.51 23.41 11.10
C LYS A 252 1.83 22.83 11.65
N PRO A 253 2.83 22.55 10.79
CA PRO A 253 2.87 22.75 9.34
C PRO A 253 2.45 21.50 8.53
N HIS A 254 1.39 20.81 8.94
CA HIS A 254 0.82 19.63 8.25
C HIS A 254 1.80 18.46 8.10
N VAL A 255 2.52 18.15 9.17
CA VAL A 255 3.57 17.11 9.17
C VAL A 255 2.97 15.71 9.07
N GLY A 256 3.38 14.97 8.04
CA GLY A 256 3.12 13.54 7.86
C GLY A 256 4.32 12.65 8.22
N ALA A 257 4.58 11.64 7.40
CA ALA A 257 5.71 10.72 7.52
C ALA A 257 7.03 11.39 7.11
N SER A 258 8.16 10.92 7.62
CA SER A 258 9.47 11.35 7.12
C SER A 258 9.79 10.63 5.82
N GLU A 259 10.20 11.38 4.80
CA GLU A 259 10.35 10.91 3.41
C GLU A 259 11.77 10.49 3.07
N PHE A 260 11.84 9.44 2.26
CA PHE A 260 13.04 8.93 1.62
C PHE A 260 12.72 8.43 0.21
N ILE A 261 13.72 8.41 -0.66
CA ILE A 261 13.61 7.89 -2.03
C ILE A 261 14.75 6.92 -2.33
N ILE A 262 14.42 5.87 -3.09
CA ILE A 262 15.37 5.18 -3.97
C ILE A 262 15.34 5.94 -5.30
N ASN A 263 16.48 6.39 -5.80
CA ASN A 263 16.57 7.14 -7.06
C ASN A 263 17.09 6.27 -8.21
N ALA A 264 16.37 5.18 -8.51
CA ALA A 264 16.71 4.25 -9.59
C ALA A 264 16.11 4.66 -10.95
N THR A 265 16.71 4.12 -12.01
CA THR A 265 16.22 4.17 -13.40
C THR A 265 16.35 2.80 -14.06
N VAL A 266 15.70 2.59 -15.21
CA VAL A 266 15.87 1.36 -16.01
C VAL A 266 17.34 1.12 -16.38
N THR A 267 18.10 2.20 -16.60
CA THR A 267 19.55 2.17 -16.90
C THR A 267 20.45 2.07 -15.67
N SER A 268 19.90 2.24 -14.47
CA SER A 268 20.61 2.17 -13.18
C SER A 268 19.66 1.63 -12.11
N PRO A 269 19.34 0.33 -12.17
CA PRO A 269 18.43 -0.31 -11.22
C PRO A 269 19.09 -0.49 -9.86
N ILE A 270 18.29 -0.43 -8.80
CA ILE A 270 18.75 -0.65 -7.42
C ILE A 270 18.12 -1.93 -6.88
N THR A 271 18.96 -2.85 -6.40
CA THR A 271 18.50 -4.12 -5.82
C THR A 271 18.12 -3.95 -4.35
N VAL A 272 16.88 -4.31 -4.01
CA VAL A 272 16.38 -4.38 -2.63
C VAL A 272 16.01 -5.82 -2.26
N GLU A 273 15.89 -6.10 -0.97
CA GLU A 273 15.29 -7.35 -0.47
C GLU A 273 13.87 -7.06 0.02
N VAL A 274 12.86 -7.54 -0.72
CA VAL A 274 11.46 -7.47 -0.30
C VAL A 274 11.24 -8.50 0.81
N VAL A 275 10.71 -8.04 1.94
CA VAL A 275 10.47 -8.83 3.15
C VAL A 275 9.04 -9.34 3.20
N SER A 276 8.08 -8.43 2.99
CA SER A 276 6.66 -8.77 3.05
C SER A 276 5.83 -7.89 2.13
N ILE A 277 4.68 -8.44 1.77
CA ILE A 277 3.61 -7.78 1.03
C ILE A 277 2.38 -8.01 1.88
N THR A 278 1.76 -6.96 2.40
CA THR A 278 0.73 -7.10 3.41
C THR A 278 -0.43 -6.17 3.08
N ALA A 279 -1.65 -6.71 3.02
CA ALA A 279 -2.84 -5.92 2.71
C ALA A 279 -3.00 -4.78 3.74
N THR A 280 -3.45 -3.60 3.30
CA THR A 280 -3.52 -2.37 4.14
C THR A 280 -4.11 -2.62 5.53
N LYS A 281 -5.23 -3.33 5.60
CA LYS A 281 -5.97 -3.69 6.81
C LYS A 281 -5.15 -4.56 7.77
N GLU A 282 -4.52 -5.61 7.24
CA GLU A 282 -3.66 -6.53 8.01
C GLU A 282 -2.36 -5.87 8.46
N TYR A 283 -1.79 -4.97 7.64
CA TYR A 283 -0.58 -4.23 7.98
C TYR A 283 -0.81 -3.25 9.13
N CYS A 284 -1.93 -2.52 9.07
CA CYS A 284 -2.22 -1.46 10.02
C CYS A 284 -2.81 -1.94 11.36
N LYS A 285 -3.58 -3.06 11.37
CA LYS A 285 -4.28 -3.60 12.57
C LYS A 285 -4.91 -2.51 13.46
N ASN A 286 -5.52 -1.50 12.82
CA ASN A 286 -6.00 -0.30 13.49
C ASN A 286 -7.16 -0.64 14.43
N LYS A 287 -7.05 -0.29 15.72
CA LYS A 287 -8.02 -0.63 16.78
C LYS A 287 -9.17 0.36 16.94
N TYR A 288 -9.11 1.53 16.31
CA TYR A 288 -10.12 2.60 16.40
C TYR A 288 -11.10 2.59 15.23
N LEU A 289 -10.70 2.00 14.10
CA LEU A 289 -11.42 1.94 12.83
C LEU A 289 -11.75 0.49 12.43
N THR A 290 -11.60 -0.49 13.33
CA THR A 290 -12.23 -1.81 13.13
C THR A 290 -13.73 -1.64 12.97
N ALA A 291 -14.30 -2.32 11.98
CA ALA A 291 -15.69 -2.14 11.56
C ALA A 291 -16.69 -2.13 12.74
N SER A 292 -17.34 -0.98 12.95
CA SER A 292 -18.69 -0.98 13.48
C SER A 292 -19.57 -1.65 12.43
N HIS A 293 -20.10 -2.83 12.76
CA HIS A 293 -21.15 -3.48 12.00
C HIS A 293 -22.47 -2.70 12.11
#